data_AF-A0A7Y7ZDZ7-F1
#
_entry.id   AF-A0A7Y7ZDZ7-F1
#
_cell.length_a   1.000
_cell.length_b   1.000
_cell.length_c   1.000
_cell.angle_alpha   90.00
_cell.angle_beta   90.00
_cell.angle_gamma   90.00
#
_symmetry.space_group_name_H-M   'P 1'
#
loop_
_entity.id
_entity.type
_entity.pdbx_description
1 polymer ?
#
loop_
_entity_poly.entity_id
_entity_poly.type
_entity_poly.pdbx_seq_one_letter_code
_entity_poly.pdbx_strand_id
1 'polypeptide(L)'
;MDSGVIATGQQLARGAVLGQVTASGEYLLSKAAAEDGSQVPRAILDRAVDTTDGVQSAPIRLTGEVLGSQLTLGEGLTLSAAKAALRPLCLFIR
;
A
#
# COMPACT_ATOMS: atom_id res chain seq x y z
N MET A 1 -14.52 2.68 7.80
CA MET A 1 -13.59 1.71 7.19
C MET A 1 -13.35 2.23 5.79
N ASP A 2 -12.16 2.79 5.54
CA ASP A 2 -11.86 3.45 4.26
C ASP A 2 -11.59 2.40 3.17
N SER A 3 -12.00 2.71 1.95
CA SER A 3 -11.78 1.86 0.78
C SER A 3 -10.92 2.60 -0.24
N GLY A 4 -9.91 1.90 -0.77
CA GLY A 4 -9.05 2.38 -1.84
C GLY A 4 -9.32 1.61 -3.11
N VAL A 5 -9.30 2.31 -4.25
CA VAL A 5 -9.35 1.69 -5.58
C VAL A 5 -7.97 1.13 -5.88
N ILE A 6 -7.86 -0.19 -6.09
CA ILE A 6 -6.61 -0.86 -6.41
C ILE A 6 -6.46 -1.00 -7.92
N ALA A 7 -5.31 -0.63 -8.46
CA ALA A 7 -4.99 -0.75 -9.87
C ALA A 7 -5.11 -2.21 -10.36
N THR A 8 -5.51 -2.38 -11.62
CA THR A 8 -5.69 -3.71 -12.24
C THR A 8 -4.38 -4.49 -12.37
N GLY A 9 -4.46 -5.82 -12.41
CA GLY A 9 -3.34 -6.72 -12.67
C GLY A 9 -2.43 -6.97 -11.48
N GLN A 10 -2.93 -6.85 -10.25
CA GLN A 10 -2.15 -7.08 -9.03
C GLN A 10 -2.81 -8.06 -8.08
N GLN A 11 -2.01 -9.01 -7.61
CA GLN A 11 -2.38 -9.91 -6.52
C GLN A 11 -1.73 -9.41 -5.23
N LEU A 12 -2.52 -8.79 -4.36
CA LEU A 12 -2.04 -8.16 -3.14
C LEU A 12 -2.50 -8.96 -1.92
N ALA A 13 -1.54 -9.39 -1.11
CA ALA A 13 -1.82 -10.03 0.16
C ALA A 13 -2.22 -8.99 1.22
N ARG A 14 -2.95 -9.44 2.25
CA ARG A 14 -3.21 -8.61 3.44
C ARG A 14 -1.89 -8.14 4.04
N GLY A 15 -1.81 -6.86 4.41
CA GLY A 15 -0.58 -6.22 4.88
C GLY A 15 0.30 -5.67 3.75
N ALA A 16 -0.14 -5.74 2.48
CA ALA A 16 0.55 -5.07 1.39
C ALA A 16 0.63 -3.56 1.62
N VAL A 17 1.84 -3.03 1.48
CA VAL A 17 2.10 -1.59 1.57
C VAL A 17 1.76 -0.95 0.23
N LEU A 18 0.77 -0.08 0.25
CA LEU A 18 0.21 0.54 -0.94
C LEU A 18 0.75 1.96 -1.09
N GLY A 19 1.17 2.29 -2.30
CA GLY A 19 1.41 3.65 -2.74
C GLY A 19 0.24 4.15 -3.58
N GLN A 20 -0.05 5.45 -3.52
CA GLN A 20 -1.05 6.07 -4.38
C GLN A 20 -0.37 6.66 -5.61
N VAL A 21 -0.86 6.32 -6.80
CA VAL A 21 -0.44 6.93 -8.06
C VAL A 21 -0.92 8.38 -8.08
N THR A 22 -0.03 9.33 -8.37
CA THR A 22 -0.40 10.75 -8.41
C THR A 22 -1.26 11.11 -9.62
N ALA A 23 -1.09 10.41 -10.74
CA ALA A 23 -1.83 10.64 -11.97
C ALA A 23 -3.28 10.16 -11.91
N SER A 24 -3.53 8.92 -11.48
CA SER A 24 -4.88 8.32 -11.45
C SER A 24 -5.53 8.32 -10.07
N GLY A 25 -4.76 8.47 -8.99
CA GLY A 25 -5.27 8.33 -7.63
C GLY A 25 -5.52 6.89 -7.20
N GLU A 26 -5.19 5.91 -8.04
CA GLU A 26 -5.31 4.49 -7.72
C GLU A 26 -4.18 4.02 -6.81
N TYR A 27 -4.43 2.94 -6.07
CA TYR A 27 -3.46 2.32 -5.18
C TYR A 27 -2.81 1.12 -5.85
N LEU A 28 -1.51 0.98 -5.65
CA LEU A 28 -0.74 -0.17 -6.13
C LEU A 28 0.35 -0.54 -5.13
N LEU A 29 0.94 -1.72 -5.29
CA LEU A 29 2.03 -2.16 -4.41
C LEU A 29 3.20 -1.17 -4.46
N SER A 30 3.54 -0.58 -3.32
CA SER A 30 4.60 0.43 -3.25
C SER A 30 5.96 -0.19 -3.52
N LYS A 31 6.60 0.24 -4.62
CA LYS A 31 7.94 -0.20 -5.05
C LYS A 31 8.88 1.00 -5.03
N ALA A 32 10.11 0.83 -4.55
CA ALA A 32 11.06 1.95 -4.47
C ALA A 32 11.46 2.51 -5.84
N ALA A 33 11.38 1.69 -6.90
CA ALA A 33 11.68 2.09 -8.27
C ALA A 33 10.48 2.74 -9.02
N ALA A 34 9.34 2.98 -8.35
CA ALA A 34 8.15 3.48 -9.02
C ALA A 34 8.15 5.01 -9.16
N GLU A 35 8.24 5.53 -10.38
CA GLU A 35 8.29 6.98 -10.61
C GLU A 35 6.89 7.65 -10.65
N ASP A 36 5.82 6.85 -10.59
CA ASP A 36 4.42 7.30 -10.70
C ASP A 36 3.82 7.85 -9.38
N GLY A 37 4.67 8.14 -8.39
CA GLY A 37 4.27 8.59 -7.05
C GLY A 37 3.92 7.47 -6.07
N SER A 38 3.69 6.25 -6.54
CA SER A 38 3.43 5.05 -5.74
C SER A 38 4.68 4.51 -4.99
N GLN A 39 5.85 5.08 -5.25
CA GLN A 39 7.07 4.89 -4.43
C GLN A 39 6.90 5.26 -2.96
N VAL A 40 5.94 6.12 -2.62
CA VAL A 40 5.69 6.53 -1.25
C VAL A 40 4.55 5.71 -0.66
N PRO A 41 4.81 4.92 0.40
CA PRO A 41 3.79 4.24 1.18
C PRO A 41 2.77 5.21 1.74
N ARG A 42 1.49 4.98 1.45
CA ARG A 42 0.38 5.82 1.91
C ARG A 42 -0.74 5.06 2.62
N ALA A 43 -0.92 3.78 2.31
CA ALA A 43 -1.94 2.97 2.93
C ALA A 43 -1.47 1.53 3.08
N ILE A 44 -2.17 0.76 3.90
CA ILE A 44 -1.91 -0.68 4.07
C ILE A 44 -3.18 -1.45 3.75
N LEU A 45 -3.05 -2.51 2.96
CA LEU A 45 -4.18 -3.34 2.58
C LEU A 45 -4.69 -4.19 3.76
N ASP A 46 -5.96 -4.04 4.13
CA ASP A 46 -6.53 -4.74 5.30
C ASP A 46 -7.06 -6.15 4.95
N ARG A 47 -7.36 -6.39 3.66
CA ARG A 47 -7.81 -7.67 3.12
C ARG A 47 -7.11 -7.97 1.80
N ALA A 48 -6.67 -9.21 1.61
CA ALA A 48 -6.11 -9.65 0.33
C ALA A 48 -7.10 -9.37 -0.82
N VAL A 49 -6.59 -8.82 -1.91
CA VAL A 49 -7.38 -8.48 -3.09
C VAL A 49 -6.64 -8.93 -4.33
N ASP A 50 -7.39 -9.50 -5.25
CA ASP A 50 -6.91 -9.85 -6.57
C ASP A 50 -7.62 -8.95 -7.59
N THR A 51 -6.85 -8.12 -8.29
CA THR A 51 -7.35 -7.22 -9.35
C THR A 51 -7.00 -7.73 -10.75
N THR A 52 -6.70 -9.03 -10.90
CA THR A 52 -6.37 -9.63 -12.21
C THR A 52 -7.52 -9.48 -13.22
N ASP A 53 -8.77 -9.56 -12.77
CA ASP A 53 -9.97 -9.39 -13.59
C ASP A 53 -10.43 -7.93 -13.76
N GLY A 54 -9.72 -6.96 -13.15
CA GLY A 54 -10.04 -5.54 -13.25
C GLY A 54 -9.79 -4.75 -11.97
N VAL A 55 -9.92 -3.43 -12.09
CA VAL A 55 -9.81 -2.49 -10.97
C VAL A 55 -10.84 -2.85 -9.89
N GLN A 56 -10.38 -3.03 -8.65
CA GLN A 56 -11.26 -3.39 -7.54
C GLN A 56 -11.03 -2.50 -6.33
N SER A 57 -12.13 -2.10 -5.68
CA SER A 57 -12.07 -1.40 -4.40
C SER A 57 -11.82 -2.39 -3.27
N ALA A 58 -10.81 -2.12 -2.45
CA ALA A 58 -10.46 -2.94 -1.29
C ALA A 58 -10.42 -2.09 -0.01
N PRO A 59 -10.71 -2.69 1.17
CA PRO A 59 -10.56 -1.99 2.43
C PRO A 59 -9.08 -1.71 2.71
N ILE A 60 -8.76 -0.44 2.88
CA ILE A 60 -7.42 0.03 3.18
C ILE A 60 -7.38 0.65 4.57
N ARG A 61 -6.21 0.57 5.19
CA ARG A 61 -5.91 1.18 6.47
C ARG A 61 -5.12 2.46 6.22
N LEU A 62 -5.69 3.58 6.66
CA LEU A 62 -5.06 4.90 6.61
C LEU A 62 -4.48 5.34 7.95
N THR A 63 -4.89 4.71 9.06
CA THR A 63 -4.44 5.04 10.43
C THR A 63 -4.31 3.78 11.29
N GLY A 64 -3.45 3.82 12.31
CA GLY A 64 -3.32 2.77 13.34
C GLY A 64 -1.94 2.12 13.41
N GLU A 65 -1.88 0.93 14.01
CA GLU A 65 -0.64 0.17 14.16
C GLU A 65 -0.67 -1.11 13.32
N VAL A 66 0.51 -1.48 12.79
CA VAL A 66 0.73 -2.70 12.01
C VAL A 66 2.04 -3.37 12.45
N LEU A 67 2.10 -4.70 12.38
CA LEU A 67 3.34 -5.43 12.60
C LEU A 67 4.17 -5.43 11.31
N GLY A 68 5.42 -4.95 11.39
CA GLY A 68 6.34 -4.97 10.26
C GLY A 68 6.59 -6.37 9.69
N SER A 69 6.48 -7.41 10.53
CA SER A 69 6.63 -8.82 10.12
C SER A 69 5.48 -9.34 9.27
N GLN A 70 4.31 -8.68 9.27
CA GLN A 70 3.15 -9.03 8.46
C GLN A 70 2.98 -8.10 7.25
N LEU A 71 3.92 -7.18 7.03
CA LEU A 71 3.87 -6.27 5.90
C LEU A 71 4.50 -6.91 4.67
N THR A 72 3.80 -6.76 3.55
CA THR A 72 4.33 -7.09 2.23
C THR A 72 4.84 -5.81 1.58
N LEU A 73 6.16 -5.70 1.43
CA LEU A 73 6.83 -4.57 0.79
C LEU A 73 7.07 -4.90 -0.68
N GLY A 74 6.93 -3.90 -1.55
CA GLY A 74 7.37 -4.04 -2.93
C GLY A 74 8.90 -4.04 -3.03
N GLU A 75 9.37 -4.43 -4.20
CA GLU A 75 10.80 -4.56 -4.48
C GLU A 75 11.55 -3.23 -4.26
N GLY A 76 12.70 -3.32 -3.59
CA GLY A 76 13.54 -2.19 -3.22
C GLY A 76 13.03 -1.34 -2.05
N LEU A 77 11.81 -1.57 -1.55
CA LEU A 77 11.26 -0.81 -0.42
C LEU A 77 11.73 -1.43 0.90
N THR A 78 12.33 -0.62 1.77
CA THR A 78 12.76 -1.06 3.11
C THR A 78 11.70 -0.76 4.17
N LEU A 79 11.68 -1.57 5.24
CA LEU A 79 10.82 -1.33 6.42
C LEU A 79 11.04 0.07 7.01
N SER A 80 12.28 0.55 7.03
CA SER A 80 12.62 1.88 7.55
C SER A 80 12.00 2.99 6.70
N ALA A 81 12.10 2.89 5.37
CA ALA A 81 11.48 3.84 4.45
C ALA A 81 9.95 3.83 4.58
N ALA A 82 9.35 2.63 4.64
CA ALA A 82 7.91 2.50 4.86
C ALA A 82 7.47 3.11 6.20
N LYS A 83 8.24 2.87 7.27
CA LYS A 83 7.96 3.44 8.59
C LYS A 83 8.04 4.96 8.57
N ALA A 84 9.05 5.53 7.91
CA ALA A 84 9.21 6.98 7.79
C ALA A 84 8.06 7.62 7.00
N ALA A 85 7.65 7.01 5.88
CA ALA A 85 6.57 7.50 5.02
C ALA A 85 5.18 7.39 5.68
N LEU A 86 4.94 6.34 6.46
CA LEU A 86 3.66 6.09 7.12
C LEU A 86 3.50 6.86 8.45
N ARG A 87 4.60 7.23 9.11
CA ARG A 87 4.61 8.02 10.36
C ARG A 87 3.74 9.29 10.31
N PRO A 88 3.85 10.17 9.29
CA PRO A 88 3.01 11.38 9.21
C PRO A 88 1.52 11.08 8.98
N LEU A 89 1.18 9.88 8.51
CA LEU A 89 -0.20 9.45 8.25
C LEU A 89 -0.84 8.78 9.47
N CYS A 90 -0.22 8.89 10.65
CA CYS A 90 -0.66 8.19 11.86
C CYS A 90 -0.70 6.66 11.69
N LEU A 91 0.15 6.11 10.81
CA LEU A 91 0.38 4.69 10.65
C LEU A 91 1.74 4.31 11.25
N PHE A 92 1.71 3.44 12.26
CA PHE A 92 2.89 3.05 12.99
C PHE A 92 3.23 1.58 12.76
N ILE A 93 4.44 1.36 12.23
CA ILE A 93 5.01 0.03 12.08
C ILE A 93 5.79 -0.35 13.34
N ARG A 94 5.33 -1.42 13.99
CA ARG A 94 6.00 -2.06 15.13
C ARG A 94 6.95 -3.16 14.68
#